data_AF-A0A091U5C4-F1
#
_entry.id   AF-A0A091U5C4-F1
#
_cell.length_a   1.000
_cell.length_b   1.000
_cell.length_c   1.000
_cell.angle_alpha   90.00
_cell.angle_beta   90.00
_cell.angle_gamma   90.00
#
_symmetry.space_group_name_H-M   'P 1'
#
loop_
_entity.id
_entity.type
_entity.pdbx_description
1 polymer ?
#
loop_
_entity_poly.entity_id
_entity_poly.type
_entity_poly.pdbx_seq_one_letter_code
_entity_poly.pdbx_strand_id
1 'polypeptide(L)'
;FPEVVELNVGGQVYFTRHSTLVGTPHSLLWKMFTPKRDTANDLAKDSKGRFFIDRDGFLFRYILDYLRDKQVVLPDHFPEKGRLKREAEYFQLPDLVKLLTPDDNKQSPDDYCHSDYEEVSQGSDTRICPPSSLLPPDRKWGFITIGYRGSCTIGRESQADAKFRRVPRILVCGRIALVKEVFGESLNESRDPDRAPERYTSRFYLKFKHLERAFDMLSECGFHMVACNSSVTASFVNQYTDDKVWSSYTEYVFYR
;
A
#
# COMPACT_ATOMS: atom_id res chain seq x y z
N PHE A 1 -33.07 -18.37 13.42
CA PHE A 1 -31.80 -17.76 13.87
C PHE A 1 -32.11 -16.77 15.00
N PRO A 2 -31.20 -16.53 15.95
CA PRO A 2 -31.36 -15.50 16.98
C PRO A 2 -31.42 -14.09 16.37
N GLU A 3 -31.96 -13.12 17.11
CA GLU A 3 -32.06 -11.72 16.64
C GLU A 3 -30.67 -11.11 16.39
N VAL A 4 -29.73 -11.34 17.29
CA VAL A 4 -28.31 -11.01 17.14
C VAL A 4 -27.55 -12.27 16.76
N VAL A 5 -26.74 -12.16 15.71
CA VAL A 5 -25.94 -13.25 15.15
C VAL A 5 -24.46 -12.90 15.32
N GLU A 6 -23.70 -13.87 15.83
CA GLU A 6 -22.24 -13.81 15.93
C GLU A 6 -21.59 -14.50 14.74
N LEU A 7 -20.71 -13.76 14.07
CA LEU A 7 -19.93 -14.24 12.93
C LEU A 7 -18.44 -14.21 13.27
N ASN A 8 -17.72 -15.26 12.91
CA ASN A 8 -16.28 -15.31 12.89
C ASN A 8 -15.82 -15.36 11.42
N VAL A 9 -15.29 -14.25 10.91
CA VAL A 9 -14.86 -14.09 9.52
C VAL A 9 -13.34 -14.09 9.47
N GLY A 10 -12.72 -15.21 9.09
CA GLY A 10 -11.26 -15.35 9.02
C GLY A 10 -10.53 -15.06 10.33
N GLY A 11 -11.18 -15.25 11.48
CA GLY A 11 -10.65 -14.92 12.81
C GLY A 11 -11.18 -13.60 13.39
N GLN A 12 -11.76 -12.71 12.58
CA GLN A 12 -12.36 -11.47 13.04
C GLN A 12 -13.82 -11.66 13.44
N VAL A 13 -14.17 -11.23 14.66
CA VAL A 13 -15.52 -11.43 15.20
C VAL A 13 -16.40 -10.23 14.91
N TYR A 14 -17.60 -10.48 14.39
CA TYR A 14 -18.63 -9.49 14.11
C TYR A 14 -19.95 -9.85 14.77
N PHE A 15 -20.66 -8.82 15.23
CA PHE A 15 -22.02 -8.91 15.72
C PHE A 15 -22.93 -8.14 14.78
N THR A 16 -24.03 -8.75 14.37
CA THR A 16 -25.02 -8.10 13.53
C THR A 16 -26.42 -8.66 13.76
N ARG A 17 -27.44 -8.00 13.21
CA ARG A 17 -28.82 -8.48 13.28
C ARG A 17 -29.07 -9.53 12.21
N HIS A 18 -29.88 -10.53 12.52
CA HIS A 18 -30.37 -11.48 11.51
C HIS A 18 -31.01 -10.76 10.32
N SER A 19 -31.79 -9.71 10.58
CA SER A 19 -32.42 -8.86 9.58
C SER A 19 -31.43 -8.21 8.61
N THR A 20 -30.20 -7.90 9.04
CA THR A 20 -29.16 -7.35 8.19
C THR A 20 -28.62 -8.40 7.22
N LEU A 21 -28.40 -9.64 7.69
CA LEU A 21 -27.89 -10.74 6.88
C LEU A 21 -28.89 -11.19 5.82
N VAL A 22 -30.18 -11.13 6.12
CA VAL A 22 -31.26 -11.43 5.16
C VAL A 22 -31.82 -10.20 4.45
N GLY A 23 -31.26 -9.01 4.70
CA GLY A 23 -31.76 -7.75 4.16
C GLY A 23 -31.43 -7.51 2.68
N THR A 24 -30.59 -8.35 2.07
CA THR A 24 -30.27 -8.28 0.63
C THR A 24 -30.63 -9.62 -0.01
N PRO A 25 -31.82 -9.75 -0.64
CA PRO A 25 -32.25 -10.99 -1.27
C PRO A 25 -31.21 -11.53 -2.26
N HIS A 26 -31.16 -12.85 -2.39
CA HIS A 26 -30.27 -13.58 -3.31
C HIS A 26 -28.76 -13.49 -3.05
N SER A 27 -28.31 -12.65 -2.11
CA SER A 27 -26.92 -12.66 -1.63
C SER A 27 -26.54 -13.99 -0.95
N LEU A 28 -25.24 -14.26 -0.83
CA LEU A 28 -24.76 -15.48 -0.18
C LEU A 28 -25.19 -15.53 1.30
N LEU A 29 -25.06 -14.41 2.02
CA LEU A 29 -25.49 -14.31 3.41
C LEU A 29 -27.00 -14.47 3.55
N TRP A 30 -27.79 -13.96 2.61
CA TRP A 30 -29.23 -14.23 2.57
C TRP A 30 -29.49 -15.73 2.42
N LYS A 31 -28.79 -16.43 1.52
CA LYS A 31 -28.95 -17.89 1.33
C LYS A 31 -28.58 -18.66 2.59
N MET A 32 -27.50 -18.28 3.26
CA MET A 32 -27.02 -18.92 4.49
C MET A 32 -27.98 -18.72 5.66
N PHE A 33 -28.51 -17.50 5.84
CA PHE A 33 -29.31 -17.12 7.00
C PHE A 33 -30.82 -17.09 6.75
N THR A 34 -31.29 -17.50 5.57
CA THR A 34 -32.71 -17.74 5.31
C THR A 34 -33.09 -19.16 5.75
N PRO A 35 -34.22 -19.33 6.45
CA PRO A 35 -34.66 -20.66 6.88
C PRO A 35 -35.07 -21.52 5.67
N LYS A 36 -34.16 -22.38 5.21
CA LYS A 36 -34.50 -23.62 4.49
C LYS A 36 -34.29 -24.78 5.45
N ARG A 37 -35.25 -25.72 5.46
CA ARG A 37 -35.32 -26.82 6.44
C ARG A 37 -34.06 -27.68 6.53
N ASP A 38 -33.19 -27.66 5.51
CA ASP A 38 -32.04 -28.56 5.41
C ASP A 38 -30.65 -27.88 5.55
N THR A 39 -30.54 -26.54 5.51
CA THR A 39 -29.22 -25.84 5.43
C THR A 39 -28.79 -25.12 6.70
N ALA A 40 -29.71 -24.85 7.63
CA ALA A 40 -29.38 -24.12 8.86
C ALA A 40 -28.46 -24.91 9.81
N ASN A 41 -28.41 -26.24 9.68
CA ASN A 41 -27.55 -27.13 10.46
C ASN A 41 -26.16 -27.37 9.84
N ASP A 42 -25.94 -26.96 8.59
CA ASP A 42 -24.70 -27.21 7.84
C ASP A 42 -23.73 -26.01 7.83
N LEU A 43 -24.10 -24.89 8.46
CA LEU A 43 -23.20 -23.75 8.55
C LEU A 43 -22.05 -24.07 9.51
N ALA A 44 -20.81 -23.97 9.01
CA ALA A 44 -19.61 -24.14 9.80
C ALA A 44 -19.64 -23.22 11.02
N LYS A 45 -19.17 -23.75 12.16
CA LYS A 45 -19.04 -23.01 13.42
C LYS A 45 -17.65 -23.17 13.97
N ASP A 46 -17.16 -22.14 14.65
CA ASP A 46 -15.91 -22.23 15.39
C ASP A 46 -16.09 -22.97 16.72
N SER A 47 -14.99 -23.13 17.47
CA SER A 47 -14.99 -23.80 18.78
C SER A 47 -15.86 -23.13 19.84
N LYS A 48 -16.32 -21.90 19.61
CA LYS A 48 -17.23 -21.13 20.48
C LYS A 48 -18.67 -21.15 19.96
N GLY A 49 -18.96 -21.90 18.90
CA GLY A 49 -20.30 -22.01 18.33
C GLY A 49 -20.74 -20.85 17.45
N ARG A 50 -19.82 -19.92 17.10
CA ARG A 50 -20.10 -18.78 16.23
C ARG A 50 -20.06 -19.21 14.77
N PHE A 51 -20.90 -18.64 13.91
CA PHE A 51 -20.91 -19.00 12.49
C PHE A 51 -19.59 -18.58 11.85
N PHE A 52 -18.91 -19.52 11.22
CA PHE A 52 -17.59 -19.30 10.64
C PHE A 52 -17.67 -19.06 9.13
N ILE A 53 -16.95 -18.05 8.67
CA ILE A 53 -16.81 -17.68 7.27
C ILE A 53 -15.31 -17.57 6.98
N ASP A 54 -14.81 -18.40 6.07
CA ASP A 54 -13.40 -18.44 5.71
C ASP A 54 -13.05 -17.35 4.67
N ARG A 55 -13.15 -16.08 5.08
CA ARG A 55 -12.92 -14.88 4.25
C ARG A 55 -12.15 -13.81 5.01
N ASP A 56 -11.79 -12.74 4.31
CA ASP A 56 -11.06 -11.61 4.89
C ASP A 56 -11.92 -10.84 5.91
N GLY A 57 -11.56 -11.00 7.19
CA GLY A 57 -12.24 -10.35 8.29
C GLY A 57 -12.18 -8.82 8.25
N PHE A 58 -11.08 -8.21 7.80
CA PHE A 58 -10.93 -6.76 7.83
C PHE A 58 -11.77 -6.06 6.76
N LEU A 59 -11.85 -6.66 5.58
CA LEU A 59 -12.68 -6.18 4.47
C LEU A 59 -14.16 -6.43 4.71
N PHE A 60 -14.51 -7.46 5.49
CA PHE A 60 -15.89 -7.78 5.83
C PHE A 60 -16.63 -6.63 6.52
N ARG A 61 -15.93 -5.71 7.20
CA ARG A 61 -16.55 -4.50 7.77
C ARG A 61 -17.34 -3.73 6.70
N TYR A 62 -16.77 -3.53 5.52
CA TYR A 62 -17.36 -2.74 4.45
C TYR A 62 -18.52 -3.48 3.78
N ILE A 63 -18.43 -4.81 3.70
CA ILE A 63 -19.55 -5.67 3.30
C ILE A 63 -20.72 -5.48 4.27
N LEU A 64 -20.43 -5.50 5.58
CA LEU A 64 -21.45 -5.37 6.61
C LEU A 64 -22.10 -3.97 6.64
N ASP A 65 -21.30 -2.92 6.45
CA ASP A 65 -21.80 -1.54 6.35
C ASP A 65 -22.72 -1.39 5.12
N TYR A 66 -22.33 -1.96 3.97
CA TYR A 66 -23.20 -2.01 2.79
C TYR A 66 -24.52 -2.75 3.06
N LEU A 67 -24.51 -3.86 3.80
CA LEU A 67 -25.75 -4.58 4.10
C LEU A 67 -26.71 -3.78 4.99
N ARG A 68 -26.17 -2.91 5.86
CA ARG A 68 -26.93 -2.02 6.76
C ARG A 68 -27.52 -0.84 6.01
N ASP A 69 -26.67 -0.11 5.28
CA ASP A 69 -27.02 1.23 4.77
C ASP A 69 -27.32 1.24 3.26
N LYS A 70 -27.07 0.12 2.57
CA LYS A 70 -27.11 0.00 1.09
C LYS A 70 -26.16 0.96 0.37
N GLN A 71 -25.20 1.52 1.10
CA GLN A 71 -24.13 2.37 0.61
C GLN A 71 -22.84 1.97 1.32
N VAL A 72 -21.70 2.27 0.70
CA VAL A 72 -20.39 2.06 1.31
C VAL A 72 -19.61 3.37 1.25
N VAL A 73 -19.12 3.81 2.41
CA VAL A 73 -18.21 4.94 2.51
C VAL A 73 -16.80 4.37 2.66
N LEU A 74 -15.96 4.65 1.67
CA LEU A 74 -14.56 4.24 1.69
C LEU A 74 -13.69 5.45 2.05
N PRO A 75 -12.59 5.24 2.79
CA PRO A 75 -11.57 6.28 2.96
C PRO A 75 -11.05 6.78 1.60
N ASP A 76 -10.62 8.04 1.56
CA ASP A 76 -9.93 8.58 0.40
C ASP A 76 -8.71 7.71 0.06
N HIS A 77 -8.53 7.41 -1.22
CA HIS A 77 -7.47 6.52 -1.73
C HIS A 77 -7.47 5.11 -1.12
N PHE A 78 -8.65 4.50 -0.92
CA PHE A 78 -8.76 3.14 -0.39
C PHE A 78 -7.98 2.10 -1.24
N PRO A 79 -6.81 1.61 -0.77
CA PRO A 79 -5.88 0.84 -1.61
C PRO A 79 -6.37 -0.59 -1.86
N GLU A 80 -7.27 -1.08 -1.01
CA GLU A 80 -7.80 -2.43 -1.09
C GLU A 80 -9.13 -2.52 -1.87
N LYS A 81 -9.47 -1.49 -2.66
CA LYS A 81 -10.74 -1.45 -3.43
C LYS A 81 -10.93 -2.68 -4.31
N GLY A 82 -9.87 -3.13 -5.00
CA GLY A 82 -9.90 -4.35 -5.81
C GLY A 82 -10.07 -5.64 -4.98
N ARG A 83 -9.54 -5.70 -3.76
CA ARG A 83 -9.79 -6.82 -2.84
C ARG A 83 -11.22 -6.81 -2.31
N LEU A 84 -11.71 -5.63 -1.92
CA LEU A 84 -13.09 -5.45 -1.47
C LEU A 84 -14.09 -5.82 -2.56
N LYS A 85 -13.79 -5.50 -3.83
CA LYS A 85 -14.60 -5.94 -4.97
C LYS A 85 -14.71 -7.48 -5.04
N ARG A 86 -13.60 -8.20 -4.87
CA ARG A 86 -13.61 -9.68 -4.81
C ARG A 86 -14.43 -10.24 -3.64
N GLU A 87 -14.39 -9.58 -2.48
CA GLU A 87 -15.28 -9.94 -1.37
C GLU A 87 -16.76 -9.70 -1.72
N ALA A 88 -17.08 -8.57 -2.35
CA ALA A 88 -18.45 -8.28 -2.80
C ALA A 88 -18.96 -9.30 -3.83
N GLU A 89 -18.10 -9.78 -4.74
CA GLU A 89 -18.39 -10.87 -5.67
C GLU A 89 -18.65 -12.19 -4.94
N TYR A 90 -17.79 -12.55 -3.97
CA TYR A 90 -17.95 -13.75 -3.14
C TYR A 90 -19.29 -13.75 -2.39
N PHE A 91 -19.65 -12.63 -1.76
CA PHE A 91 -20.91 -12.49 -1.03
C PHE A 91 -22.13 -12.29 -1.94
N GLN A 92 -21.94 -12.27 -3.26
CA GLN A 92 -22.98 -12.14 -4.29
C GLN A 92 -23.77 -10.82 -4.12
N LEU A 93 -23.05 -9.71 -4.07
CA LEU A 93 -23.59 -8.35 -3.91
C LEU A 93 -23.37 -7.52 -5.19
N PRO A 94 -24.16 -7.74 -6.26
CA PRO A 94 -23.91 -7.16 -7.58
C PRO A 94 -23.94 -5.62 -7.60
N ASP A 95 -24.84 -5.02 -6.83
CA ASP A 95 -24.94 -3.55 -6.72
C ASP A 95 -23.69 -2.95 -6.05
N LEU A 96 -23.14 -3.62 -5.04
CA LEU A 96 -21.88 -3.21 -4.42
C LEU A 96 -20.70 -3.40 -5.39
N VAL A 97 -20.67 -4.49 -6.15
CA VAL A 97 -19.66 -4.70 -7.21
C VAL A 97 -19.73 -3.58 -8.23
N LYS A 98 -20.92 -3.13 -8.62
CA LYS A 98 -21.12 -1.99 -9.51
C LYS A 98 -20.58 -0.70 -8.91
N LEU A 99 -20.88 -0.39 -7.64
CA LEU A 99 -20.33 0.79 -6.93
C LEU A 99 -18.80 0.76 -6.82
N LEU A 100 -18.20 -0.43 -6.73
CA LEU A 100 -16.76 -0.62 -6.63
C LEU A 100 -16.08 -0.70 -8.01
N THR A 101 -16.83 -0.84 -9.09
CA THR A 101 -16.31 -0.81 -10.46
C THR A 101 -16.25 0.66 -10.90
N PRO A 102 -15.15 1.12 -11.51
CA PRO A 102 -15.09 2.48 -12.04
C PRO A 102 -16.20 2.69 -13.08
N ASP A 103 -16.99 3.76 -12.94
CA ASP A 103 -17.87 4.23 -14.01
C ASP A 103 -16.98 4.84 -15.10
N ASP A 104 -16.98 4.28 -16.30
CA ASP A 104 -16.22 4.77 -17.48
C ASP A 104 -16.65 6.18 -17.96
N ASN A 105 -17.45 6.94 -17.20
CA ASN A 105 -18.07 8.17 -17.70
C ASN A 105 -17.98 9.39 -16.78
N LYS A 106 -16.89 9.54 -16.02
CA LYS A 106 -16.37 10.83 -15.55
C LYS A 106 -14.92 10.67 -15.07
N GLN A 107 -13.99 11.12 -15.92
CA GLN A 107 -12.59 11.48 -15.63
C GLN A 107 -11.58 10.38 -15.22
N SER A 108 -10.36 10.57 -15.76
CA SER A 108 -9.05 10.12 -15.28
C SER A 108 -8.41 8.96 -16.07
N PRO A 109 -7.35 9.21 -16.86
CA PRO A 109 -6.67 8.20 -17.66
C PRO A 109 -5.61 7.44 -16.87
N ASP A 110 -5.96 6.77 -15.77
CA ASP A 110 -5.04 5.88 -15.06
C ASP A 110 -5.75 4.79 -14.30
N ASP A 111 -5.70 3.55 -14.82
CA ASP A 111 -5.54 2.35 -14.00
C ASP A 111 -5.32 1.12 -14.90
N TYR A 112 -4.05 0.79 -15.12
CA TYR A 112 -3.63 -0.59 -15.38
C TYR A 112 -2.50 -0.90 -14.42
N CYS A 113 -2.85 -1.45 -13.25
CA CYS A 113 -1.89 -2.13 -12.38
C CYS A 113 -2.05 -3.64 -12.57
N HIS A 114 -1.15 -4.20 -13.38
CA HIS A 114 -0.92 -5.63 -13.47
C HIS A 114 -0.56 -6.17 -12.08
N SER A 115 -1.25 -7.22 -11.65
CA SER A 115 -0.85 -8.03 -10.50
C SER A 115 0.39 -8.84 -10.89
N ASP A 116 1.51 -8.61 -10.22
CA ASP A 116 2.69 -9.47 -10.30
C ASP A 116 2.38 -10.82 -9.65
N TYR A 117 2.11 -11.83 -10.47
CA TYR A 117 2.26 -13.23 -10.10
C TYR A 117 3.48 -13.78 -10.86
N GLU A 118 4.51 -14.13 -10.10
CA GLU A 118 5.59 -15.08 -10.43
C GLU A 118 6.15 -15.00 -11.86
N GLU A 119 7.22 -14.22 -12.06
CA GLU A 119 8.18 -14.56 -13.11
C GLU A 119 9.61 -14.19 -12.71
N VAL A 120 10.47 -15.20 -12.76
CA VAL A 120 11.91 -15.16 -12.49
C VAL A 120 12.55 -13.91 -13.08
N SER A 121 13.30 -13.19 -12.25
CA SER A 121 14.12 -12.01 -12.61
C SER A 121 14.99 -12.29 -13.85
N GLN A 122 14.51 -11.90 -15.03
CA GLN A 122 15.32 -11.70 -16.21
C GLN A 122 15.51 -10.20 -16.44
N GLY A 123 16.76 -9.82 -16.69
CA GLY A 123 17.21 -8.43 -16.81
C GLY A 123 16.40 -7.60 -17.80
N SER A 124 16.34 -6.29 -17.56
CA SER A 124 15.44 -5.32 -18.19
C SER A 124 15.71 -4.97 -19.67
N ASP A 125 16.26 -5.88 -20.47
CA ASP A 125 16.73 -5.56 -21.83
C ASP A 125 15.81 -5.99 -22.99
N THR A 126 14.64 -6.60 -22.75
CA THR A 126 13.83 -7.16 -23.87
C THR A 126 12.35 -6.83 -23.90
N ARG A 127 11.83 -5.92 -23.07
CA ARG A 127 10.45 -5.44 -23.29
C ARG A 127 10.46 -4.23 -24.23
N ILE A 128 10.04 -4.48 -25.48
CA ILE A 128 9.79 -3.46 -26.51
C ILE A 128 8.67 -2.55 -25.99
N CYS A 129 9.03 -1.37 -25.52
CA CYS A 129 8.07 -0.31 -25.22
C CYS A 129 7.40 0.18 -26.51
N PRO A 130 6.12 0.60 -26.48
CA PRO A 130 5.51 1.31 -27.61
C PRO A 130 6.31 2.60 -27.91
N PRO A 131 6.32 3.08 -29.17
CA PRO A 131 7.08 4.28 -29.54
C PRO A 131 6.62 5.51 -28.75
N SER A 132 7.59 6.31 -28.29
CA SER A 132 7.41 7.50 -27.43
C SER A 132 6.44 8.57 -27.95
N SER A 133 5.94 8.46 -29.19
CA SER A 133 5.00 9.39 -29.80
C SER A 133 3.53 9.21 -29.37
N LEU A 134 3.19 8.16 -28.61
CA LEU A 134 1.82 7.87 -28.14
C LEU A 134 1.60 8.12 -26.64
N LEU A 135 2.63 8.57 -25.91
CA LEU A 135 2.51 8.90 -24.48
C LEU A 135 2.16 10.39 -24.31
N PRO A 136 1.15 10.74 -23.49
CA PRO A 136 0.88 12.13 -23.15
C PRO A 136 2.13 12.81 -22.58
N PRO A 137 2.41 14.07 -22.93
CA PRO A 137 3.57 14.80 -22.42
C PRO A 137 3.47 14.90 -20.88
N ASP A 138 4.47 14.31 -20.20
CA ASP A 138 4.68 14.27 -18.76
C ASP A 138 3.44 13.93 -17.90
N ARG A 139 3.34 12.66 -17.48
CA ARG A 139 2.54 12.30 -16.30
C ARG A 139 3.05 13.12 -15.10
N LYS A 140 2.47 14.27 -14.76
CA LYS A 140 3.00 15.13 -13.67
C LYS A 140 2.94 14.50 -12.28
N TRP A 141 2.32 13.35 -12.15
CA TRP A 141 2.11 12.61 -10.92
C TRP A 141 3.01 11.36 -10.85
N GLY A 142 3.27 10.91 -9.62
CA GLY A 142 4.13 9.79 -9.33
C GLY A 142 4.74 9.87 -7.92
N PHE A 143 5.52 8.83 -7.58
CA PHE A 143 6.19 8.74 -6.29
C PHE A 143 7.64 9.23 -6.35
N ILE A 144 8.05 9.94 -5.30
CA ILE A 144 9.45 10.20 -4.97
C ILE A 144 9.69 9.69 -3.55
N THR A 145 10.74 8.91 -3.36
CA THR A 145 11.15 8.44 -2.03
C THR A 145 12.49 9.07 -1.67
N ILE A 146 12.54 9.71 -0.51
CA ILE A 146 13.76 10.25 0.07
C ILE A 146 14.20 9.36 1.22
N GLY A 147 15.48 9.00 1.31
CA GLY A 147 15.99 8.26 2.45
C GLY A 147 17.39 8.67 2.87
N TYR A 148 17.82 8.23 4.05
CA TYR A 148 19.22 8.35 4.46
C TYR A 148 19.60 7.18 5.36
N ARG A 149 20.90 6.88 5.39
CA ARG A 149 21.47 5.88 6.30
C ARG A 149 21.98 6.56 7.57
N GLY A 150 21.53 6.08 8.72
CA GLY A 150 22.10 6.37 10.03
C GLY A 150 23.06 5.26 10.45
N SER A 151 24.12 5.62 11.16
CA SER A 151 25.04 4.67 11.80
C SER A 151 24.65 4.50 13.27
N CYS A 152 24.32 3.28 13.70
CA CYS A 152 24.15 2.96 15.12
C CYS A 152 25.44 2.30 15.62
N THR A 153 26.34 3.08 16.22
CA THR A 153 27.49 2.51 16.93
C THR A 153 27.05 2.16 18.34
N ILE A 154 26.93 0.87 18.65
CA ILE A 154 26.87 0.38 20.03
C ILE A 154 28.25 0.62 20.63
N GLY A 155 28.42 1.79 21.27
CA GLY A 155 29.61 2.18 22.00
C GLY A 155 29.19 2.53 23.43
N ARG A 156 29.89 1.96 24.41
CA ARG A 156 29.63 2.07 25.85
C ARG A 156 29.24 3.49 26.25
N GLU A 157 28.16 3.54 27.01
CA GLU A 157 27.55 4.69 27.64
C GLU A 157 28.61 5.59 28.30
N SER A 158 28.86 6.75 27.69
CA SER A 158 29.38 7.92 28.38
C SER A 158 28.99 9.15 27.57
N GLN A 159 28.44 10.12 28.28
CA GLN A 159 28.01 11.44 27.82
C GLN A 159 26.63 11.52 27.12
N ALA A 160 25.66 11.97 27.92
CA ALA A 160 24.38 12.51 27.49
C ALA A 160 24.59 13.84 26.74
N ASP A 161 25.17 13.79 25.55
CA ASP A 161 25.11 14.91 24.62
C ASP A 161 23.80 14.83 23.84
N ALA A 162 23.15 15.99 23.65
CA ALA A 162 21.99 16.14 22.79
C ALA A 162 22.36 15.70 21.36
N LYS A 163 22.14 14.41 21.05
CA LYS A 163 22.51 13.83 19.75
C LYS A 163 21.54 14.35 18.70
N PHE A 164 21.88 15.48 18.11
CA PHE A 164 21.23 15.98 16.91
C PHE A 164 21.27 14.92 15.81
N ARG A 165 20.20 14.87 15.02
CA ARG A 165 20.06 13.95 13.89
C ARG A 165 21.18 14.18 12.88
N ARG A 166 22.07 13.19 12.70
CA ARG A 166 23.13 13.23 11.69
C ARG A 166 22.65 12.60 10.38
N VAL A 167 22.49 13.42 9.34
CA VAL A 167 22.13 12.96 7.99
C VAL A 167 23.38 13.05 7.09
N PRO A 168 24.08 11.94 6.83
CA PRO A 168 25.33 12.00 6.06
C PRO A 168 25.08 12.30 4.58
N ARG A 169 23.99 11.77 4.03
CA ARG A 169 23.60 11.88 2.63
C ARG A 169 22.12 11.59 2.48
N ILE A 170 21.44 12.41 1.70
CA ILE A 170 20.03 12.22 1.35
C ILE A 170 19.98 11.50 -0.01
N LEU A 171 19.50 10.27 -0.01
CA LEU A 171 19.26 9.43 -1.18
C LEU A 171 17.89 9.77 -1.78
N VAL A 172 17.81 9.74 -3.11
CA VAL A 172 16.57 10.06 -3.83
C VAL A 172 16.27 8.93 -4.82
N CYS A 173 15.05 8.41 -4.74
CA CYS A 173 14.53 7.36 -5.59
C CYS A 173 13.24 7.83 -6.26
N GLY A 174 13.02 7.48 -7.52
CA GLY A 174 11.81 7.85 -8.25
C GLY A 174 12.01 7.86 -9.76
N ARG A 175 11.00 8.36 -10.49
CA ARG A 175 11.10 8.57 -11.93
C ARG A 175 12.02 9.77 -12.20
N ILE A 176 12.96 9.63 -13.12
CA ILE A 176 14.05 10.59 -13.32
C ILE A 176 13.52 11.97 -13.69
N ALA A 177 12.53 12.06 -14.58
CA ALA A 177 11.89 13.32 -14.95
C ALA A 177 11.35 14.09 -13.73
N LEU A 178 10.64 13.42 -12.82
CA LEU A 178 10.08 14.05 -11.60
C LEU A 178 11.17 14.46 -10.62
N VAL A 179 12.18 13.60 -10.43
CA VAL A 179 13.28 13.87 -9.51
C VAL A 179 14.10 15.08 -10.00
N LYS A 180 14.31 15.20 -11.31
CA LYS A 180 14.99 16.37 -11.91
C LYS A 180 14.12 17.62 -11.86
N GLU A 181 12.82 17.51 -12.10
CA GLU A 181 11.86 18.61 -11.95
C GLU A 181 11.93 19.23 -10.55
N VAL A 182 11.92 18.39 -9.51
CA VAL A 182 11.91 18.87 -8.12
C VAL A 182 13.28 19.38 -7.66
N PHE A 183 14.36 18.62 -7.91
CA PHE A 183 15.65 18.92 -7.28
C PHE A 183 16.65 19.66 -8.18
N GLY A 184 16.47 19.62 -9.50
CA GLY A 184 17.34 20.29 -10.48
C GLY A 184 18.82 20.17 -10.14
N GLU A 185 19.49 21.33 -10.05
CA GLU A 185 20.93 21.43 -9.75
C GLU A 185 21.33 20.93 -8.35
N SER A 186 20.37 20.73 -7.43
CA SER A 186 20.66 20.17 -6.10
C SER A 186 20.89 18.66 -6.14
N LEU A 187 20.53 18.00 -7.24
CA LEU A 187 20.69 16.57 -7.45
C LEU A 187 22.13 16.23 -7.87
N ASN A 188 22.63 15.08 -7.40
CA ASN A 188 23.88 14.49 -7.84
C ASN A 188 23.62 13.14 -8.53
N GLU A 189 23.94 13.08 -9.81
CA GLU A 189 23.67 11.94 -10.69
C GLU A 189 24.89 11.01 -10.89
N SER A 190 26.02 11.30 -10.26
CA SER A 190 27.31 10.61 -10.50
C SER A 190 27.30 9.09 -10.36
N ARG A 191 26.32 8.53 -9.63
CA ARG A 191 26.18 7.09 -9.41
C ARG A 191 25.34 6.37 -10.45
N ASP A 192 24.63 7.10 -11.32
CA ASP A 192 23.71 6.59 -12.34
C ASP A 192 23.50 7.63 -13.46
N PRO A 193 24.57 8.09 -14.13
CA PRO A 193 24.48 9.12 -15.18
C PRO A 193 23.80 8.59 -16.44
N ASP A 194 23.37 9.50 -17.32
CA ASP A 194 22.92 9.23 -18.70
C ASP A 194 21.70 8.30 -18.84
N ARG A 195 20.86 8.21 -17.80
CA ARG A 195 19.56 7.53 -17.91
C ARG A 195 18.49 8.42 -18.54
N ALA A 196 17.64 7.78 -19.34
CA ALA A 196 16.51 8.43 -19.98
C ALA A 196 15.46 8.95 -18.96
N PRO A 197 14.85 10.13 -19.15
CA PRO A 197 13.98 10.78 -18.15
C PRO A 197 12.75 9.97 -17.73
N GLU A 198 12.23 9.12 -18.62
CA GLU A 198 11.07 8.27 -18.36
C GLU A 198 11.39 7.04 -17.48
N ARG A 199 12.67 6.72 -17.30
CA ARG A 199 13.12 5.60 -16.46
C ARG A 199 13.13 5.98 -14.98
N TYR A 200 13.23 4.96 -14.14
CA TYR A 200 13.38 5.10 -12.69
C TYR A 200 14.84 4.94 -12.25
N THR A 201 15.17 5.55 -11.11
CA THR A 201 16.46 5.39 -10.42
C THR A 201 16.27 5.27 -8.91
N SER A 202 17.24 4.64 -8.25
CA SER A 202 17.37 4.54 -6.79
C SER A 202 18.76 4.96 -6.30
N ARG A 203 19.53 5.65 -7.16
CA ARG A 203 20.97 5.86 -6.98
C ARG A 203 21.37 7.32 -6.86
N PHE A 204 20.43 8.25 -7.08
CA PHE A 204 20.66 9.67 -6.92
C PHE A 204 20.77 10.08 -5.45
N TYR A 205 21.40 11.23 -5.22
CA TYR A 205 21.48 11.83 -3.89
C TYR A 205 21.58 13.35 -3.98
N LEU A 206 21.20 14.05 -2.92
CA LEU A 206 21.25 15.52 -2.87
C LEU A 206 22.64 16.02 -2.48
N LYS A 207 23.03 17.18 -3.03
CA LYS A 207 24.27 17.89 -2.71
C LYS A 207 24.26 18.50 -1.29
N PHE A 208 23.09 18.70 -0.70
CA PHE A 208 22.90 19.18 0.67
C PHE A 208 22.43 18.07 1.62
N LYS A 209 22.38 18.36 2.93
CA LYS A 209 22.16 17.37 4.00
C LYS A 209 20.98 17.64 4.94
N HIS A 210 20.31 18.78 4.80
CA HIS A 210 19.12 19.11 5.59
C HIS A 210 17.89 18.45 4.97
N LEU A 211 17.19 17.60 5.71
CA LEU A 211 16.04 16.85 5.18
C LEU A 211 14.83 17.75 4.96
N GLU A 212 14.62 18.68 5.88
CA GLU A 212 13.51 19.63 5.88
C GLU A 212 13.55 20.48 4.61
N ARG A 213 14.75 20.91 4.18
CA ARG A 213 14.92 21.57 2.87
C ARG A 213 14.47 20.70 1.70
N ALA A 214 14.72 19.40 1.72
CA ALA A 214 14.26 18.51 0.65
C ALA A 214 12.74 18.31 0.70
N PHE A 215 12.15 18.32 1.89
CA PHE A 215 10.70 18.24 2.09
C PHE A 215 10.01 19.52 1.60
N ASP A 216 10.58 20.69 1.88
CA ASP A 216 10.07 21.97 1.40
C ASP A 216 10.07 22.01 -0.13
N MET A 217 11.17 21.61 -0.78
CA MET A 217 11.26 21.54 -2.25
C MET A 217 10.20 20.61 -2.87
N LEU A 218 9.93 19.46 -2.23
CA LEU A 218 8.87 18.55 -2.66
C LEU A 218 7.47 19.17 -2.48
N SER A 219 7.23 19.78 -1.31
CA SER A 219 5.95 20.43 -0.98
C SER A 219 5.63 21.60 -1.91
N GLU A 220 6.62 22.43 -2.24
CA GLU A 220 6.50 23.53 -3.21
C GLU A 220 6.11 23.03 -4.61
N CYS A 221 6.52 21.80 -4.93
CA CYS A 221 6.18 21.12 -6.18
C CYS A 221 4.84 20.35 -6.08
N GLY A 222 4.12 20.40 -4.96
CA GLY A 222 2.82 19.74 -4.77
C GLY A 222 2.89 18.26 -4.37
N PHE A 223 4.04 17.78 -3.91
CA PHE A 223 4.15 16.45 -3.34
C PHE A 223 3.74 16.45 -1.87
N HIS A 224 2.98 15.43 -1.47
CA HIS A 224 2.57 15.19 -0.09
C HIS A 224 3.28 13.95 0.47
N MET A 225 3.72 14.02 1.72
CA MET A 225 4.27 12.85 2.42
C MET A 225 3.12 11.88 2.73
N VAL A 226 3.20 10.67 2.20
CA VAL A 226 2.15 9.64 2.35
C VAL A 226 2.53 8.51 3.30
N ALA A 227 3.83 8.28 3.50
CA ALA A 227 4.33 7.27 4.42
C ALA A 227 5.76 7.59 4.89
N CYS A 228 6.12 7.05 6.05
CA CYS A 228 7.51 7.01 6.51
C CYS A 228 7.80 5.66 7.19
N ASN A 229 8.99 5.13 6.98
CA ASN A 229 9.43 3.89 7.59
C ASN A 229 10.90 3.99 8.03
N SER A 230 11.28 3.22 9.05
CA SER A 230 12.66 3.07 9.48
C SER A 230 13.00 1.61 9.70
N SER A 231 14.01 1.14 8.98
CA SER A 231 14.50 -0.23 9.03
C SER A 231 15.90 -0.26 9.62
N VAL A 232 16.24 -1.35 10.32
CA VAL A 232 17.59 -1.57 10.85
C VAL A 232 18.13 -2.86 10.26
N THR A 233 19.35 -2.83 9.73
CA THR A 233 20.03 -4.01 9.20
C THR A 233 21.38 -4.19 9.88
N ALA A 234 21.74 -5.45 10.14
CA ALA A 234 23.04 -5.82 10.67
C ALA A 234 23.89 -6.45 9.56
N SER A 235 25.16 -6.05 9.49
CA SER A 235 26.16 -6.69 8.64
C SER A 235 27.33 -7.18 9.50
N PHE A 236 27.81 -8.39 9.23
CA PHE A 236 29.02 -8.91 9.86
C PHE A 236 30.25 -8.16 9.37
N VAL A 237 31.13 -7.78 10.30
CA VAL A 237 32.36 -7.04 9.97
C VAL A 237 33.43 -7.97 9.41
N ASN A 238 33.52 -9.19 9.92
CA ASN A 238 34.48 -10.21 9.50
C ASN A 238 33.82 -11.59 9.52
N GLN A 239 34.34 -12.52 8.71
CA GLN A 239 33.91 -13.94 8.73
C GLN A 239 34.33 -14.68 10.01
N TYR A 240 35.27 -14.13 10.78
CA TYR A 240 35.89 -14.78 11.93
C TYR A 240 35.53 -14.16 13.29
N THR A 241 34.76 -13.07 13.32
CA THR A 241 34.30 -12.45 14.57
C THR A 241 32.79 -12.23 14.55
N ASP A 242 32.14 -12.35 15.71
CA ASP A 242 30.70 -12.13 15.88
C ASP A 242 30.31 -10.63 15.94
N ASP A 243 31.24 -9.75 15.54
CA ASP A 243 31.03 -8.31 15.56
C ASP A 243 30.05 -7.88 14.44
N LYS A 244 28.93 -7.31 14.85
CA LYS A 244 27.89 -6.79 13.95
C LYS A 244 27.91 -5.27 13.91
N VAL A 245 27.97 -4.71 12.71
CA VAL A 245 27.71 -3.28 12.48
C VAL A 245 26.26 -3.11 12.12
N TRP A 246 25.59 -2.22 12.86
CA TRP A 246 24.17 -1.91 12.68
C TRP A 246 24.02 -0.62 11.90
N SER A 247 23.29 -0.70 10.79
CA SER A 247 22.91 0.45 9.96
C SER A 247 21.41 0.67 10.05
N SER A 248 20.99 1.89 10.36
CA SER A 248 19.58 2.27 10.20
C SER A 248 19.37 2.92 8.84
N TYR A 249 18.20 2.69 8.26
CA TYR A 249 17.75 3.34 7.04
C TYR A 249 16.35 3.89 7.27
N THR A 250 16.20 5.19 7.12
CA THR A 250 14.91 5.87 7.26
C THR A 250 14.53 6.43 5.90
N GLU A 251 13.28 6.19 5.50
CA GLU A 251 12.71 6.62 4.22
C GLU A 251 11.38 7.34 4.40
N TYR A 252 11.12 8.27 3.48
CA TYR A 252 9.96 9.14 3.41
C TYR A 252 9.41 9.06 1.99
N VAL A 253 8.16 8.64 1.87
CA VAL A 253 7.49 8.44 0.59
C VAL A 253 6.60 9.64 0.31
N PHE A 254 6.77 10.23 -0.86
CA PHE A 254 6.01 11.37 -1.33
C PHE A 254 5.25 11.03 -2.61
N TYR A 255 4.05 11.57 -2.75
CA TYR A 255 3.21 11.41 -3.94
C TYR A 255 2.63 12.76 -4.38
N ARG A 256 2.54 12.95 -5.69
CA ARG A 256 1.81 14.02 -6.37
C ARG A 256 1.00 13.38 -7.49
#